data_AF-A0A7K9CKV3-F1
#
_entry.id   AF-A0A7K9CKV3-F1
#
_cell.length_a   1.000
_cell.length_b   1.000
_cell.length_c   1.000
_cell.angle_alpha   90.00
_cell.angle_beta   90.00
_cell.angle_gamma   90.00
#
_symmetry.space_group_name_H-M   'P 1'
#
loop_
_entity.id
_entity.type
_entity.pdbx_description
1 polymer ?
#
loop_
_entity_poly.entity_id
_entity_poly.type
_entity_poly.pdbx_seq_one_letter_code
_entity_poly.pdbx_strand_id
1 'polypeptide(L)'
;GLSPLSCPADPRGPALSLVSCFAGGVFLGTCLLDLLPDYLDSIKAALEGLRVTLQFPLAEFILAMGFFLVLVLEQVALAQREPPVPSEETRALLPGGGSLQTPSPPPLAGLSSARGAIRAGLLVLALALHSVLEGLALGLQEAEGAVLRVCLALLLHKCAVAFSLALKLLRGRLRPPAVAACLLLFAMMSPLGVGLGTVVA
;
A
#
# COMPACT_ATOMS: atom_id res chain seq x y z
N GLY A 1 -20.56 -8.74 -48.46
CA GLY A 1 -19.47 -7.94 -47.87
C GLY A 1 -19.97 -7.34 -46.58
N LEU A 2 -19.27 -7.60 -45.47
CA LEU A 2 -19.10 -6.75 -44.29
C LEU A 2 -18.31 -7.60 -43.28
N SER A 3 -17.01 -7.39 -43.29
CA SER A 3 -16.02 -8.00 -42.41
C SER A 3 -16.24 -7.56 -40.95
N PRO A 4 -16.03 -8.43 -39.95
CA PRO A 4 -16.01 -7.99 -38.56
C PRO A 4 -14.77 -7.13 -38.32
N LEU A 5 -14.97 -5.92 -37.80
CA LEU A 5 -13.88 -5.08 -37.30
C LEU A 5 -13.23 -5.77 -36.09
N SER A 6 -12.12 -6.45 -36.34
CA SER A 6 -11.19 -6.87 -35.29
C SER A 6 -10.66 -5.63 -34.57
N CYS A 7 -10.98 -5.47 -33.28
CA CYS A 7 -10.22 -4.60 -32.39
C CYS A 7 -8.76 -5.10 -32.36
N PRO A 8 -7.74 -4.25 -32.49
CA PRO A 8 -6.37 -4.66 -32.25
C PRO A 8 -6.24 -5.02 -30.76
N ALA A 9 -6.00 -6.30 -30.48
CA ALA A 9 -5.69 -6.77 -29.14
C ALA A 9 -4.38 -6.08 -28.69
N ASP A 10 -4.44 -5.21 -27.68
CA ASP A 10 -3.26 -4.56 -27.11
C ASP A 10 -2.39 -5.64 -26.42
N PRO A 11 -1.20 -5.98 -26.94
CA PRO A 11 -0.35 -7.04 -26.40
C PRO A 11 0.18 -6.73 -24.98
N ARG A 12 -0.06 -5.51 -24.47
CA ARG A 12 0.39 -5.05 -23.15
C ARG A 12 -0.52 -5.50 -22.01
N GLY A 13 -1.78 -5.83 -22.27
CA GLY A 13 -2.77 -6.20 -21.24
C GLY A 13 -2.37 -7.43 -20.39
N PRO A 14 -2.02 -8.57 -21.01
CA PRO A 14 -1.66 -9.80 -20.29
C PRO A 14 -0.39 -9.66 -19.46
N ALA A 15 0.64 -9.02 -20.04
CA ALA A 15 1.90 -8.77 -19.35
C ALA A 15 1.72 -7.83 -18.15
N LEU A 16 0.85 -6.81 -18.27
CA LEU A 16 0.55 -5.91 -17.17
C LEU A 16 -0.22 -6.60 -16.04
N SER A 17 -1.13 -7.52 -16.35
CA SER A 17 -1.86 -8.31 -15.34
C SER A 17 -0.92 -9.26 -14.59
N LEU A 18 -0.08 -10.01 -15.31
CA LEU A 18 0.88 -10.95 -14.73
C LEU A 18 1.84 -10.26 -13.77
N VAL A 19 2.40 -9.12 -14.16
CA VAL A 19 3.33 -8.40 -13.30
C VAL A 19 2.61 -7.74 -12.11
N SER A 20 1.31 -7.43 -12.20
CA SER A 20 0.52 -6.98 -11.04
C SER A 20 0.26 -8.11 -10.05
N CYS A 21 -0.08 -9.31 -10.55
CA CYS A 21 -0.22 -10.51 -9.74
C CYS A 21 1.11 -10.88 -9.07
N PHE A 22 2.20 -10.85 -9.85
CA PHE A 22 3.55 -11.09 -9.36
C PHE A 22 3.97 -10.10 -8.28
N ALA A 23 3.81 -8.78 -8.50
CA ALA A 23 4.13 -7.77 -7.50
C ALA A 23 3.26 -7.91 -6.23
N GLY A 24 1.99 -8.33 -6.39
CA GLY A 24 1.13 -8.68 -5.26
C GLY A 24 1.66 -9.86 -4.47
N GLY A 25 2.09 -10.93 -5.16
CA GLY A 25 2.67 -12.12 -4.56
C GLY A 25 4.00 -11.87 -3.86
N VAL A 26 4.91 -11.10 -4.46
CA VAL A 26 6.18 -10.70 -3.84
C VAL A 26 5.92 -9.89 -2.57
N PHE A 27 5.05 -8.89 -2.64
CA PHE A 27 4.68 -8.08 -1.48
C PHE A 27 4.08 -8.93 -0.35
N LEU A 28 3.10 -9.79 -0.67
CA LEU A 28 2.45 -10.66 0.31
C LEU A 28 3.44 -11.69 0.88
N GLY A 29 4.31 -12.24 0.05
CA GLY A 29 5.36 -13.18 0.45
C GLY A 29 6.34 -12.56 1.43
N THR A 30 6.82 -11.35 1.16
CA THR A 30 7.65 -10.59 2.10
C THR A 30 6.92 -10.35 3.42
N CYS A 31 5.64 -9.93 3.39
CA CYS A 31 4.88 -9.72 4.63
C CYS A 31 4.70 -11.00 5.46
N LEU A 32 4.44 -12.15 4.83
CA LEU A 32 4.13 -13.39 5.54
C LEU A 32 5.36 -14.20 5.95
N LEU A 33 6.44 -14.16 5.16
CA LEU A 33 7.62 -15.00 5.39
C LEU A 33 8.78 -14.27 6.05
N ASP A 34 8.83 -12.95 5.93
CA ASP A 34 9.92 -12.13 6.48
C ASP A 34 9.39 -11.37 7.70
N LEU A 35 8.37 -10.54 7.46
CA LEU A 35 7.86 -9.58 8.43
C LEU A 35 7.09 -10.24 9.59
N LEU A 36 6.24 -11.24 9.29
CA LEU A 36 5.43 -11.92 10.27
C LEU A 36 6.24 -12.75 11.30
N PRO A 37 7.16 -13.64 10.92
CA PRO A 37 7.94 -14.41 11.90
C PRO A 37 8.80 -13.50 12.79
N ASP A 38 9.50 -12.53 12.20
CA ASP A 38 10.34 -11.58 12.95
C ASP A 38 9.51 -10.77 13.97
N TYR A 39 8.30 -10.37 13.58
CA TYR A 39 7.36 -9.68 14.45
C TYR A 39 6.92 -10.55 15.64
N LEU A 40 6.56 -11.81 15.39
CA LEU A 40 6.13 -12.73 16.45
C LEU A 40 7.26 -13.01 17.44
N ASP A 41 8.47 -13.24 16.94
CA ASP A 41 9.65 -13.47 17.78
C ASP A 41 10.00 -12.22 18.60
N SER A 42 9.91 -11.03 18.01
CA SER A 42 10.19 -9.76 18.69
C SER A 42 9.21 -9.48 19.83
N ILE A 43 7.90 -9.66 19.61
CA ILE A 43 6.90 -9.45 20.67
C ILE A 43 7.05 -10.50 21.76
N LYS A 44 7.32 -11.76 21.41
CA LYS A 44 7.52 -12.82 22.38
C LYS A 44 8.72 -12.52 23.29
N ALA A 45 9.85 -12.12 22.71
CA ALA A 45 11.03 -11.72 23.48
C ALA A 45 10.73 -10.54 24.41
N ALA A 46 9.97 -9.55 23.95
CA ALA A 46 9.58 -8.40 24.77
C ALA A 46 8.66 -8.79 25.94
N LEU A 47 7.68 -9.68 25.73
CA LEU A 47 6.77 -10.16 26.78
C LEU A 47 7.50 -11.01 27.82
N GLU A 48 8.41 -11.87 27.39
CA GLU A 48 9.27 -12.66 28.28
C GLU A 48 10.15 -11.75 29.15
N GLY A 49 10.74 -10.70 28.57
CA GLY A 49 11.52 -9.70 29.29
C GLY A 49 10.73 -8.94 30.36
N LEU A 50 9.43 -8.74 30.15
CA LEU A 50 8.54 -8.07 31.11
C LEU A 50 7.95 -9.02 32.18
N ARG A 51 8.28 -10.32 32.16
CA ARG A 51 7.69 -11.38 33.02
C ARG A 51 6.16 -11.44 32.99
N VAL A 52 5.55 -11.03 31.88
CA VAL A 52 4.10 -11.04 31.74
C VAL A 52 3.67 -12.38 31.15
N THR A 53 3.20 -13.31 32.00
CA THR A 53 2.61 -14.58 31.55
C THR A 53 1.16 -14.37 31.09
N LEU A 54 0.98 -13.64 29.99
CA LEU A 54 -0.33 -13.52 29.36
C LEU A 54 -0.68 -14.87 28.72
N GLN A 55 -1.77 -15.51 29.16
CA GLN A 55 -2.32 -16.71 28.50
C GLN A 55 -2.98 -16.41 27.14
N PHE A 56 -2.90 -15.16 26.67
CA PHE A 56 -3.56 -14.66 25.47
C PHE A 56 -2.53 -14.36 24.36
N PRO A 57 -2.77 -14.78 23.09
CA PRO A 57 -1.89 -14.54 21.94
C PRO A 57 -1.91 -13.06 21.51
N LEU A 58 -1.21 -12.22 22.29
CA LEU A 58 -1.19 -10.78 22.11
C LEU A 58 -0.55 -10.36 20.79
N ALA A 59 0.48 -11.08 20.33
CA ALA A 59 1.17 -10.77 19.08
C ALA A 59 0.21 -10.90 17.88
N GLU A 60 -0.54 -11.99 17.82
CA GLU A 60 -1.53 -12.27 16.79
C GLU A 60 -2.70 -11.29 16.85
N PHE A 61 -3.11 -10.87 18.05
CA PHE A 61 -4.12 -9.84 18.23
C PHE A 61 -3.69 -8.48 17.69
N ILE A 62 -2.47 -8.03 18.02
CA ILE A 62 -1.92 -6.76 17.53
C ILE A 62 -1.76 -6.81 16.00
N LEU A 63 -1.35 -7.96 15.44
CA LEU A 63 -1.28 -8.17 13.99
C LEU A 63 -2.66 -8.04 13.34
N ALA A 64 -3.67 -8.72 13.88
CA ALA A 64 -5.04 -8.65 13.38
C ALA A 64 -5.59 -7.22 13.49
N MET A 65 -5.34 -6.53 14.59
CA MET A 65 -5.73 -5.14 14.79
C MET A 65 -5.08 -4.22 13.75
N GLY A 66 -3.78 -4.38 13.46
CA GLY A 66 -3.08 -3.63 12.43
C GLY A 66 -3.66 -3.85 11.03
N PHE A 67 -3.99 -5.10 10.69
CA PHE A 67 -4.64 -5.42 9.41
C PHE A 67 -6.03 -4.77 9.30
N PHE A 68 -6.86 -4.88 10.33
CA PHE A 68 -8.18 -4.24 10.37
C PHE A 68 -8.07 -2.71 10.29
N LEU A 69 -7.09 -2.09 10.95
CA LEU A 69 -6.88 -0.64 10.90
C LEU A 69 -6.64 -0.17 9.46
N VAL A 70 -5.79 -0.86 8.70
CA VAL A 70 -5.55 -0.54 7.29
C VAL A 70 -6.83 -0.70 6.46
N LEU A 71 -7.61 -1.77 6.68
CA LEU A 71 -8.89 -1.97 5.99
C LEU A 71 -9.91 -0.87 6.33
N VAL A 72 -10.04 -0.51 7.60
CA VAL A 72 -10.95 0.56 8.04
C VAL A 72 -10.52 1.90 7.45
N LEU A 73 -9.22 2.23 7.46
CA LEU A 73 -8.71 3.44 6.83
C LEU A 73 -9.00 3.46 5.32
N GLU A 74 -8.90 2.32 4.64
CA GLU A 74 -9.31 2.20 3.24
C GLU A 74 -10.81 2.49 3.08
N GLN A 75 -11.68 1.82 3.86
CA GLN A 75 -13.12 2.01 3.75
C GLN A 75 -13.56 3.44 4.08
N VAL A 76 -12.98 4.06 5.11
CA VAL A 76 -13.25 5.45 5.50
C VAL A 76 -12.81 6.40 4.38
N ALA A 77 -11.60 6.22 3.83
CA ALA A 77 -11.11 7.06 2.75
C ALA A 77 -11.96 6.95 1.48
N LEU A 78 -12.56 5.78 1.23
CA LEU A 78 -13.51 5.58 0.14
C LEU A 78 -14.87 6.18 0.42
N ALA A 79 -15.40 6.05 1.63
CA ALA A 79 -16.70 6.60 2.03
C ALA A 79 -16.75 8.13 1.94
N GLN A 80 -15.65 8.82 2.27
CA GLN A 80 -15.54 10.29 2.16
C GLN A 80 -15.54 10.80 0.70
N ARG A 81 -15.42 9.90 -0.29
CA ARG A 81 -15.32 10.23 -1.71
C ARG A 81 -16.58 9.90 -2.51
N GLU A 82 -17.61 9.32 -1.90
CA GLU A 82 -18.92 9.21 -2.54
C GLU A 82 -19.62 10.57 -2.48
N PRO A 83 -19.75 11.31 -3.60
CA PRO A 83 -20.69 12.42 -3.62
C PRO A 83 -22.09 11.84 -3.40
N PRO A 84 -22.98 12.50 -2.63
CA PRO A 84 -24.39 12.13 -2.61
C PRO A 84 -24.90 12.25 -4.05
N VAL A 85 -25.10 11.11 -4.71
CA VAL A 85 -25.75 11.04 -6.01
C VAL A 85 -27.18 11.52 -5.75
N PRO A 86 -27.66 12.64 -6.33
CA PRO A 86 -29.08 12.87 -6.41
C PRO A 86 -29.61 11.72 -7.26
N SER A 87 -30.40 10.85 -6.64
CA SER A 87 -31.01 9.67 -7.21
C SER A 87 -31.48 9.96 -8.63
N GLU A 88 -31.04 9.16 -9.61
CA GLU A 88 -31.57 9.19 -10.98
C GLU A 88 -33.11 9.05 -10.99
N GLU A 89 -33.70 8.48 -9.93
CA GLU A 89 -35.15 8.49 -9.68
C GLU A 89 -35.77 9.90 -9.70
N THR A 90 -35.05 10.95 -9.27
CA THR A 90 -35.56 12.34 -9.33
C THR A 90 -35.53 12.89 -10.75
N ARG A 91 -34.63 12.40 -11.63
CA ARG A 91 -34.56 12.82 -13.04
C ARG A 91 -35.55 12.06 -13.93
N ALA A 92 -35.91 10.83 -13.56
CA ALA A 92 -36.93 10.05 -14.27
C ALA A 92 -38.37 10.55 -14.02
N LEU A 93 -38.59 11.36 -12.98
CA LEU A 93 -39.90 11.93 -12.62
C LEU A 93 -40.20 13.30 -13.27
N LEU A 94 -39.35 13.82 -14.15
CA LEU A 94 -39.61 15.06 -14.90
C LEU A 94 -39.96 14.73 -16.37
N PRO A 95 -41.24 14.64 -16.74
CA PRO A 95 -41.64 14.49 -18.12
C PRO A 95 -41.59 15.85 -18.83
N GLY A 96 -40.64 16.04 -19.75
CA GLY A 96 -40.79 17.08 -20.78
C GLY A 96 -39.51 17.71 -21.34
N GLY A 97 -39.30 17.51 -22.65
CA GLY A 97 -38.62 18.47 -23.53
C GLY A 97 -37.19 18.11 -23.93
N GLY A 98 -37.02 17.62 -25.16
CA GLY A 98 -35.73 17.15 -25.70
C GLY A 98 -34.76 18.24 -26.17
N SER A 99 -33.52 17.84 -26.45
CA SER A 99 -32.63 18.35 -27.50
C SER A 99 -31.19 17.83 -27.32
N LEU A 100 -30.61 17.32 -28.43
CA LEU A 100 -29.19 17.33 -28.86
C LEU A 100 -28.04 16.89 -27.91
N GLN A 101 -27.42 15.78 -28.32
CA GLN A 101 -25.98 15.40 -28.27
C GLN A 101 -25.06 15.98 -27.18
N THR A 102 -24.45 15.08 -26.40
CA THR A 102 -22.97 14.96 -26.27
C THR A 102 -22.65 13.61 -25.58
N PRO A 103 -21.66 12.82 -26.05
CA PRO A 103 -21.19 11.66 -25.30
C PRO A 103 -20.33 12.16 -24.13
N SER A 104 -20.94 12.41 -22.97
CA SER A 104 -20.18 12.61 -21.74
C SER A 104 -19.44 11.31 -21.39
N PRO A 105 -18.11 11.30 -21.23
CA PRO A 105 -17.40 10.12 -20.75
C PRO A 105 -17.92 9.76 -19.35
N PRO A 106 -17.98 8.46 -18.99
CA PRO A 106 -18.72 8.02 -17.82
C PRO A 106 -18.08 8.56 -16.51
N PRO A 107 -18.89 9.04 -15.54
CA PRO A 107 -18.46 9.37 -14.18
C PRO A 107 -17.75 8.21 -13.46
N LEU A 108 -17.97 6.97 -13.92
CA LEU A 108 -17.33 5.75 -13.42
C LEU A 108 -15.79 5.68 -13.64
N ALA A 109 -15.25 6.38 -14.65
CA ALA A 109 -13.80 6.35 -14.91
C ALA A 109 -13.00 7.15 -13.85
N GLY A 110 -13.60 8.21 -13.28
CA GLY A 110 -12.96 9.02 -12.24
C GLY A 110 -12.91 8.32 -10.87
N LEU A 111 -13.97 7.59 -10.51
CA LEU A 111 -14.07 6.85 -9.24
C LEU A 111 -13.09 5.68 -9.16
N SER A 112 -12.88 4.96 -10.27
CA SER A 112 -11.92 3.85 -10.33
C SER A 112 -10.47 4.32 -10.21
N SER A 113 -10.13 5.46 -10.82
CA SER A 113 -8.82 6.09 -10.68
C SER A 113 -8.57 6.61 -9.26
N ALA A 114 -9.57 7.25 -8.64
CA ALA A 114 -9.47 7.74 -7.25
C ALA A 114 -9.32 6.60 -6.24
N ARG A 115 -10.07 5.49 -6.40
CA ARG A 115 -9.92 4.27 -5.60
C ARG A 115 -8.50 3.71 -5.67
N GLY A 116 -7.92 3.64 -6.87
CA GLY A 116 -6.54 3.21 -7.06
C GLY A 116 -5.52 4.12 -6.38
N ALA A 117 -5.71 5.44 -6.47
CA ALA A 117 -4.82 6.42 -5.84
C ALA A 117 -4.88 6.38 -4.31
N ILE A 118 -6.06 6.18 -3.72
CA ILE A 118 -6.24 6.04 -2.26
C ILE A 118 -5.52 4.80 -1.75
N ARG A 119 -5.74 3.65 -2.41
CA ARG A 119 -5.05 2.38 -2.06
C ARG A 119 -3.54 2.52 -2.15
N ALA A 120 -3.06 3.16 -3.22
CA ALA A 120 -1.64 3.46 -3.39
C ALA A 120 -1.11 4.39 -2.29
N GLY A 121 -1.85 5.45 -1.95
CA GLY A 121 -1.47 6.39 -0.89
C GLY A 121 -1.41 5.73 0.50
N LEU A 122 -2.41 4.93 0.85
CA LEU A 122 -2.44 4.18 2.11
C LEU A 122 -1.30 3.16 2.18
N LEU A 123 -0.99 2.49 1.07
CA LEU A 123 0.15 1.58 0.98
C LEU A 123 1.48 2.32 1.21
N VAL A 124 1.68 3.48 0.55
CA VAL A 124 2.87 4.32 0.75
C VAL A 124 2.96 4.78 2.20
N LEU A 125 1.85 5.19 2.82
CA LEU A 125 1.82 5.62 4.22
C LEU A 125 2.16 4.49 5.19
N ALA A 126 1.55 3.31 5.01
CA ALA A 126 1.83 2.15 5.85
C ALA A 126 3.31 1.72 5.75
N LEU A 127 3.85 1.68 4.53
CA LEU A 127 5.25 1.35 4.29
C LEU A 127 6.21 2.43 4.80
N ALA A 128 5.83 3.71 4.73
CA ALA A 128 6.60 4.81 5.30
C ALA A 128 6.70 4.66 6.83
N LEU A 129 5.58 4.43 7.52
CA LEU A 129 5.57 4.21 8.97
C LEU A 129 6.41 2.99 9.36
N HIS A 130 6.25 1.88 8.66
CA HIS A 130 7.06 0.68 8.87
C HIS A 130 8.56 0.95 8.70
N SER A 131 8.95 1.67 7.65
CA SER A 131 10.34 2.07 7.38
C SER A 131 10.94 2.97 8.48
N VAL A 132 10.13 3.86 9.08
CA VAL A 132 10.55 4.66 10.25
C VAL A 132 10.79 3.77 11.47
N LEU A 133 9.87 2.85 11.79
CA LEU A 133 9.98 1.98 12.95
C LEU A 133 11.17 1.02 12.86
N GLU A 134 11.43 0.48 11.68
CA GLU A 134 12.64 -0.31 11.42
C GLU A 134 13.92 0.51 11.61
N GLY A 135 13.93 1.74 11.10
CA GLY A 135 15.07 2.65 11.27
C GLY A 135 15.30 2.98 12.75
N LEU A 136 14.22 3.21 13.50
CA LEU A 136 14.27 3.45 14.95
C LEU A 136 14.91 2.27 15.68
N ALA A 137 14.45 1.05 15.38
CA ALA A 137 15.01 -0.17 15.97
C ALA A 137 16.50 -0.34 15.65
N LEU A 138 16.92 -0.05 14.41
CA LEU A 138 18.33 -0.07 14.01
C LEU A 138 19.16 0.99 14.74
N GLY A 139 18.61 2.19 14.96
CA GLY A 139 19.29 3.29 15.64
C GLY A 139 19.48 3.08 17.14
N LEU A 140 18.70 2.19 17.76
CA LEU A 140 18.84 1.79 19.18
C LEU A 140 19.84 0.63 19.38
N GLN A 141 20.43 0.11 18.31
CA GLN A 141 21.29 -1.05 18.37
C GLN A 141 22.76 -0.65 18.64
N GLU A 142 23.24 -0.87 19.86
CA GLU A 142 24.60 -0.48 20.30
C GLU A 142 25.75 -1.31 19.72
N ALA A 143 25.48 -2.51 19.18
CA ALA A 143 26.51 -3.44 18.74
C ALA A 143 26.81 -3.33 17.24
N GLU A 144 27.96 -2.78 16.86
CA GLU A 144 28.38 -2.54 15.47
C GLU A 144 28.23 -3.78 14.55
N GLY A 145 28.62 -4.96 15.04
CA GLY A 145 28.51 -6.21 14.29
C GLY A 145 27.08 -6.77 14.16
N ALA A 146 26.15 -6.32 15.00
CA ALA A 146 24.72 -6.61 14.85
C ALA A 146 24.07 -5.63 13.87
N VAL A 147 24.45 -4.35 13.93
CA VAL A 147 23.97 -3.29 13.03
C VAL A 147 24.23 -3.65 11.57
N LEU A 148 25.42 -4.12 11.20
CA LEU A 148 25.73 -4.47 9.80
C LEU A 148 24.89 -5.65 9.29
N ARG A 149 24.66 -6.68 10.12
CA ARG A 149 23.85 -7.84 9.76
C ARG A 149 22.40 -7.46 9.55
N VAL A 150 21.83 -6.69 10.49
CA VAL A 150 20.47 -6.16 10.38
C VAL A 150 20.38 -5.22 9.19
N CYS A 151 21.36 -4.35 8.95
CA CYS A 151 21.38 -3.43 7.81
C CYS A 151 21.38 -4.17 6.45
N LEU A 152 22.16 -5.25 6.30
CA LEU A 152 22.17 -6.03 5.07
C LEU A 152 20.82 -6.73 4.82
N ALA A 153 20.24 -7.33 5.87
CA ALA A 153 18.89 -7.90 5.80
C ALA A 153 17.87 -6.81 5.43
N LEU A 154 17.97 -5.65 6.10
CA LEU A 154 17.09 -4.50 5.87
C LEU A 154 17.17 -3.97 4.43
N LEU A 155 18.37 -3.92 3.87
CA LEU A 155 18.59 -3.45 2.50
C LEU A 155 17.92 -4.36 1.48
N LEU A 156 18.02 -5.68 1.65
CA LEU A 156 17.44 -6.65 0.71
C LEU A 156 15.91 -6.58 0.71
N HIS A 157 15.26 -6.54 1.88
CA HIS A 157 13.80 -6.43 1.92
C HIS A 157 13.33 -5.03 1.51
N LYS A 158 14.08 -3.94 1.80
CA LYS A 158 13.74 -2.59 1.32
C LYS A 158 13.77 -2.48 -0.19
N CYS A 159 14.71 -3.15 -0.85
CA CYS A 159 14.73 -3.24 -2.31
C CYS A 159 13.50 -3.98 -2.84
N ALA A 160 13.14 -5.13 -2.25
CA ALA A 160 11.99 -5.92 -2.67
C ALA A 160 10.65 -5.16 -2.48
N VAL A 161 10.49 -4.47 -1.36
CA VAL A 161 9.32 -3.65 -1.05
C VAL A 161 9.24 -2.42 -1.96
N ALA A 162 10.35 -1.70 -2.16
CA ALA A 162 10.41 -0.54 -3.06
C ALA A 162 10.12 -0.92 -4.51
N PHE A 163 10.64 -2.06 -4.98
CA PHE A 163 10.35 -2.60 -6.31
C PHE A 163 8.86 -2.93 -6.48
N SER A 164 8.28 -3.64 -5.51
CA SER A 164 6.85 -3.99 -5.53
C SER A 164 5.96 -2.75 -5.47
N LEU A 165 6.34 -1.75 -4.68
CA LEU A 165 5.66 -0.45 -4.60
C LEU A 165 5.77 0.31 -5.92
N ALA A 166 6.95 0.39 -6.53
CA ALA A 166 7.15 1.03 -7.82
C ALA A 166 6.25 0.39 -8.90
N LEU A 167 6.20 -0.94 -8.97
CA LEU A 167 5.34 -1.65 -9.92
C LEU A 167 3.84 -1.37 -9.70
N LYS A 168 3.39 -1.20 -8.45
CA LYS A 168 2.01 -0.83 -8.12
C LYS A 168 1.71 0.63 -8.52
N LEU A 169 2.64 1.56 -8.27
CA LEU A 169 2.46 2.99 -8.57
C LEU A 169 2.53 3.31 -10.07
N LEU A 170 3.47 2.70 -10.82
CA LEU A 170 3.57 2.88 -12.28
C LEU A 170 2.29 2.42 -13.00
N ARG A 171 1.61 1.39 -12.48
CA ARG A 171 0.34 0.89 -13.03
C ARG A 171 -0.86 1.78 -12.72
N GLY A 172 -0.84 2.49 -11.59
CA GLY A 172 -1.89 3.43 -11.20
C GLY A 172 -2.05 4.64 -12.12
N ARG A 173 -1.31 4.70 -13.25
CA ARG A 173 -1.20 5.85 -14.16
C ARG A 173 -0.81 7.14 -13.43
N LEU A 174 -0.12 7.02 -12.30
CA LEU A 174 0.48 8.17 -11.64
C LEU A 174 1.59 8.72 -12.54
N ARG A 175 1.74 10.04 -12.53
CA ARG A 175 2.83 10.69 -13.26
C ARG A 175 4.17 10.14 -12.76
N PRO A 176 5.13 9.79 -13.64
CA PRO A 176 6.47 9.34 -13.23
C PRO A 176 7.14 10.19 -12.12
N PRO A 177 7.05 11.53 -12.12
CA PRO A 177 7.56 12.32 -10.99
C PRO A 177 6.83 12.06 -9.67
N ALA A 178 5.52 11.76 -9.68
CA ALA A 178 4.78 11.41 -8.47
C ALA A 178 5.21 10.04 -7.93
N VAL A 179 5.46 9.07 -8.82
CA VAL A 179 6.05 7.78 -8.44
C VAL A 179 7.42 7.98 -7.79
N ALA A 180 8.30 8.76 -8.45
CA ALA A 180 9.62 9.07 -7.91
C ALA A 180 9.52 9.75 -6.54
N ALA A 181 8.61 10.71 -6.37
CA ALA A 181 8.36 11.36 -5.07
C ALA A 181 7.91 10.35 -4.00
N CYS A 182 7.02 9.40 -4.31
CA CYS A 182 6.61 8.35 -3.36
C CYS A 182 7.77 7.43 -2.96
N LEU A 183 8.63 7.04 -3.92
CA LEU A 183 9.80 6.20 -3.65
C LEU A 183 10.85 6.95 -2.82
N LEU A 184 11.07 8.24 -3.12
CA LEU A 184 11.94 9.11 -2.33
C LEU A 184 11.40 9.29 -0.92
N LEU A 185 10.09 9.48 -0.75
CA LEU A 185 9.46 9.54 0.57
C LEU A 185 9.74 8.25 1.34
N PHE A 186 9.51 7.09 0.75
CA PHE A 186 9.79 5.79 1.37
C PHE A 186 11.27 5.62 1.75
N ALA A 187 12.18 6.05 0.87
CA ALA A 187 13.62 6.01 1.11
C ALA A 187 14.07 6.94 2.24
N MET A 188 13.52 8.15 2.33
CA MET A 188 13.85 9.16 3.35
C MET A 188 13.35 8.78 4.76
N MET A 189 12.32 7.93 4.85
CA MET A 189 11.80 7.46 6.14
C MET A 189 12.78 6.55 6.89
N SER A 190 13.65 5.82 6.18
CA SER A 190 14.69 4.99 6.79
C SER A 190 15.77 5.78 7.54
N PRO A 191 16.48 6.74 6.92
CA PRO A 191 17.46 7.55 7.63
C PRO A 191 16.79 8.44 8.69
N LEU A 192 15.53 8.84 8.50
CA LEU A 192 14.78 9.54 9.55
C LEU A 192 14.58 8.65 10.78
N GLY A 193 14.14 7.40 10.59
CA GLY A 193 14.00 6.43 11.68
C GLY A 193 15.32 6.17 12.40
N VAL A 194 16.41 5.95 11.65
CA VAL A 194 17.75 5.76 12.23
C VAL A 194 18.18 6.98 13.03
N GLY A 195 18.04 8.18 12.46
CA GLY A 195 18.37 9.43 13.15
C GLY A 195 17.58 9.59 14.45
N LEU A 196 16.27 9.34 14.42
CA LEU A 196 15.43 9.35 15.63
C LEU A 196 15.88 8.29 16.63
N GLY A 197 16.24 7.09 16.17
CA GLY A 197 16.72 6.00 17.03
C GLY A 197 18.01 6.39 17.74
N THR A 198 18.98 6.92 17.00
CA THR A 198 20.27 7.38 17.56
C THR A 198 20.14 8.58 18.49
N VAL A 199 19.08 9.39 18.35
CA VAL A 199 18.82 10.52 19.27
C VAL A 199 18.15 10.03 20.56
N VAL A 200 17.42 8.92 20.50
CA VAL A 200 16.72 8.31 21.65
C VAL A 200 17.60 7.31 22.41
N ALA A 201 18.55 6.67 21.72
CA ALA A 201 19.56 5.76 22.28
C ALA A 201 20.46 6.49 23.31
#